data_AF-A0A9W7HM02-F1
#
_entry.id   AF-A0A9W7HM02-F1
#
_cell.length_a   1.000
_cell.length_b   1.000
_cell.length_c   1.000
_cell.angle_alpha   90.00
_cell.angle_beta   90.00
_cell.angle_gamma   90.00
#
_symmetry.space_group_name_H-M   'P 1'
#
loop_
_entity.id
_entity.type
_entity.pdbx_description
1 polymer ?
#
loop_
_entity_poly.entity_id
_entity_poly.type
_entity_poly.pdbx_seq_one_letter_code
_entity_poly.pdbx_strand_id
1 'polypeptide(L)'
;MKFFCWNVRGLGKLRAVNRLNNVLRGANPQILFLMETKLDKRRMKKVRRKCGFIFGIDIPSTGTSGELSIGWKPDCDVSLRSYSRSHIDIEIKEDNAEKGDLQASVAALKRDIGASHGDY
;
A
#
# COMPACT_ATOMS: atom_id res chain seq x y z
N MET A 1 -8.04 -0.28 -7.76
CA MET A 1 -6.82 0.13 -7.02
C MET A 1 -6.10 1.33 -7.66
N LYS A 2 -5.36 2.17 -6.92
CA LYS A 2 -4.58 3.32 -7.47
C LYS A 2 -3.08 3.20 -7.21
N PHE A 3 -2.28 3.43 -8.25
CA PHE A 3 -0.82 3.40 -8.22
C PHE A 3 -0.22 4.78 -8.40
N PHE A 4 0.88 5.06 -7.70
CA PHE A 4 1.67 6.26 -7.90
C PHE A 4 3.14 5.90 -8.04
N CYS A 5 3.73 6.21 -9.18
CA CYS A 5 5.15 6.02 -9.44
C CYS A 5 5.84 7.37 -9.62
N TRP A 6 6.99 7.57 -8.97
CA TRP A 6 7.75 8.82 -9.11
C TRP A 6 9.25 8.61 -9.04
N ASN A 7 9.96 9.08 -10.07
CA ASN A 7 11.40 9.28 -10.03
C ASN A 7 11.71 10.60 -9.32
N VAL A 8 12.17 10.52 -8.06
CA VAL A 8 12.33 11.70 -7.20
C VAL A 8 13.69 12.38 -7.40
N ARG A 9 14.70 11.64 -7.87
CA ARG A 9 16.10 12.09 -8.01
C ARG A 9 16.71 12.68 -6.73
N GLY A 10 16.17 12.33 -5.56
CA GLY A 10 16.65 12.74 -4.24
C GLY A 10 15.55 13.22 -3.28
N LEU A 11 15.31 12.44 -2.23
CA LEU A 11 14.41 12.75 -1.11
C LEU A 11 15.14 13.31 0.14
N GLY A 12 16.42 13.66 0.00
CA GLY A 12 17.26 14.15 1.10
C GLY A 12 16.73 15.42 1.80
N LYS A 13 15.95 16.25 1.10
CA LYS A 13 15.44 17.54 1.59
C LYS A 13 14.00 17.41 2.08
N LEU A 14 13.68 18.03 3.21
CA LEU A 14 12.33 18.06 3.78
C LEU A 14 11.28 18.62 2.80
N ARG A 15 11.66 19.61 1.97
CA ARG A 15 10.78 20.16 0.93
C ARG A 15 10.31 19.09 -0.07
N ALA A 16 11.17 18.18 -0.48
CA ALA A 16 10.82 17.11 -1.41
C ALA A 16 9.84 16.11 -0.77
N VAL A 17 10.08 15.76 0.50
CA VAL A 17 9.17 14.91 1.29
C VAL A 17 7.80 15.57 1.49
N ASN A 18 7.77 16.88 1.75
CA ASN A 18 6.50 17.61 1.90
C ASN A 18 5.74 17.69 0.57
N ARG A 19 6.45 17.91 -0.55
CA ARG A 19 5.85 17.88 -1.88
C ARG A 19 5.28 16.50 -2.20
N LEU A 20 6.03 15.44 -1.89
CA LEU A 20 5.55 14.05 -1.99
C LEU A 20 4.23 13.90 -1.22
N ASN A 21 4.23 14.27 0.06
CA ASN A 21 3.04 14.16 0.92
C ASN A 21 1.83 14.93 0.37
N ASN A 22 2.04 16.13 -0.15
CA ASN A 22 0.94 16.93 -0.70
C ASN A 22 0.32 16.27 -1.94
N VAL A 23 1.15 15.72 -2.84
CA VAL A 23 0.67 15.00 -4.02
C VAL A 23 -0.09 13.73 -3.61
N LEU A 24 0.47 12.98 -2.65
CA LEU A 24 -0.15 11.75 -2.15
C LEU A 24 -1.48 12.00 -1.45
N ARG A 25 -1.65 13.13 -0.75
CA ARG A 25 -2.91 13.51 -0.12
C ARG A 25 -4.03 13.72 -1.13
N GLY A 26 -3.74 14.33 -2.27
CA GLY A 26 -4.73 14.55 -3.34
C GLY A 26 -5.03 13.30 -4.15
N ALA A 27 -3.99 12.55 -4.54
CA ALA A 27 -4.16 11.34 -5.35
C ALA A 27 -4.72 10.14 -4.55
N ASN A 28 -4.41 10.10 -3.26
CA ASN A 28 -4.70 9.00 -2.34
C ASN A 28 -4.37 7.61 -2.92
N PRO A 29 -3.13 7.36 -3.38
CA PRO A 29 -2.77 6.07 -3.94
C PRO A 29 -2.65 5.00 -2.85
N GLN A 30 -2.93 3.76 -3.22
CA GLN A 30 -2.78 2.60 -2.35
C GLN A 30 -1.36 2.03 -2.39
N ILE A 31 -0.73 2.13 -3.57
CA ILE A 31 0.64 1.66 -3.82
C ILE A 31 1.49 2.85 -4.30
N LEU A 32 2.67 2.97 -3.70
CA LEU A 32 3.66 3.99 -3.94
C LEU A 32 4.97 3.35 -4.40
N PHE A 33 5.44 3.74 -5.58
CA PHE A 33 6.74 3.35 -6.12
C PHE A 33 7.63 4.58 -6.29
N LEU A 34 8.81 4.54 -5.68
CA LEU A 34 9.78 5.63 -5.69
C LEU A 34 11.12 5.15 -6.24
N MET A 35 11.69 5.94 -7.14
CA MET A 35 12.98 5.69 -7.76
C MET A 35 13.97 6.82 -7.46
N GLU A 36 15.25 6.47 -7.40
CA GLU A 36 16.38 7.39 -7.19
C GLU A 36 16.22 8.24 -5.92
N THR A 37 15.85 7.60 -4.80
CA THR A 37 15.55 8.33 -3.56
C THR A 37 16.79 8.95 -2.90
N LYS A 38 17.99 8.40 -3.16
CA LYS A 38 19.29 8.86 -2.60
C LYS A 38 19.21 9.04 -1.08
N LEU A 39 18.54 8.11 -0.41
CA LEU A 39 18.28 8.05 1.02
C LEU A 39 18.56 6.64 1.54
N ASP A 40 19.39 6.55 2.58
CA ASP A 40 19.61 5.29 3.29
C ASP A 40 18.29 4.62 3.71
N LYS A 41 18.29 3.28 3.76
CA LYS A 41 17.16 2.44 4.18
C LYS A 41 16.43 2.96 5.43
N ARG A 42 17.17 3.46 6.43
CA ARG A 42 16.60 4.01 7.68
C ARG A 42 15.79 5.30 7.43
N ARG A 43 16.30 6.20 6.58
CA ARG A 43 15.63 7.46 6.24
C ARG A 43 14.45 7.20 5.32
N MET A 44 14.61 6.30 4.35
CA MET A 44 13.52 5.91 3.45
C MET A 44 12.33 5.32 4.20
N LYS A 45 12.58 4.40 5.15
CA LYS A 45 11.54 3.85 6.04
C LYS A 45 10.81 4.92 6.87
N LYS A 46 11.50 6.01 7.26
CA LYS A 46 10.86 7.14 7.96
C LYS A 46 9.97 7.95 7.00
N VAL A 47 10.44 8.23 5.79
CA VAL A 47 9.65 8.96 4.77
C VAL A 47 8.41 8.17 4.40
N ARG A 48 8.56 6.89 4.06
CA ARG A 48 7.45 6.00 3.72
C ARG A 48 6.36 5.95 4.79
N ARG A 49 6.76 5.80 6.05
CA ARG A 49 5.83 5.84 7.20
C ARG A 49 5.14 7.20 7.37
N LYS A 50 5.86 8.31 7.16
CA LYS A 50 5.25 9.66 7.17
C LYS A 50 4.21 9.86 6.06
N CYS A 51 4.37 9.16 4.94
CA CYS A 51 3.44 9.17 3.82
C CYS A 51 2.22 8.24 4.03
N GLY A 52 2.14 7.50 5.15
CA GLY A 52 1.02 6.60 5.45
C GLY A 52 1.15 5.18 4.88
N PHE A 53 2.28 4.84 4.26
CA PHE A 53 2.54 3.49 3.76
C PHE A 53 3.24 2.67 4.85
N ILE A 54 2.49 1.78 5.50
CA ILE A 54 2.98 0.97 6.63
C ILE A 54 3.87 -0.16 6.15
N PHE A 55 3.48 -0.82 5.07
CA PHE A 55 4.21 -1.90 4.44
C PHE A 55 5.04 -1.40 3.25
N GLY A 56 6.14 -2.07 2.95
CA GLY A 56 7.03 -1.66 1.89
C GLY A 56 8.41 -2.30 1.94
N ILE A 57 9.07 -2.29 0.80
CA ILE A 57 10.39 -2.86 0.55
C ILE A 57 11.30 -1.74 0.06
N ASP A 58 12.42 -1.60 0.73
CA ASP A 58 13.44 -0.60 0.42
C ASP A 58 14.70 -1.34 -0.04
N ILE A 59 15.06 -1.19 -1.31
CA ILE A 59 16.24 -1.80 -1.92
C ILE A 59 17.37 -0.76 -1.90
N PRO A 60 18.36 -0.91 -1.00
CA PRO A 60 19.52 -0.03 -1.00
C PRO A 60 20.34 -0.27 -2.26
N SER A 61 20.89 0.79 -2.82
CA SER A 61 21.87 0.69 -3.89
C SER A 61 23.28 0.57 -3.31
N THR A 62 24.18 -0.04 -4.08
CA THR A 62 25.61 -0.04 -3.79
C THR A 62 26.28 0.76 -4.91
N GLY A 63 26.47 2.06 -4.70
CA GLY A 63 27.11 2.97 -5.67
C GLY A 63 26.18 4.02 -6.29
N THR A 64 26.22 4.19 -7.61
CA THR A 64 25.45 5.20 -8.37
C THR A 64 24.07 4.72 -8.84
N SER A 65 23.76 3.44 -8.64
CA SER A 65 22.48 2.83 -9.02
C SER A 65 21.35 3.44 -8.21
N GLY A 66 20.27 3.87 -8.85
CA GLY A 66 19.15 4.52 -8.18
C GLY A 66 18.51 3.60 -7.14
N GLU A 67 18.41 4.06 -5.89
CA GLU A 67 17.66 3.34 -4.86
C GLU A 67 16.19 3.24 -5.23
N LEU A 68 15.63 2.04 -5.06
CA LEU A 68 14.22 1.72 -5.31
C LEU A 68 13.52 1.51 -3.98
N SER A 69 12.33 2.09 -3.84
CA SER A 69 11.47 1.88 -2.68
C SER A 69 10.04 1.71 -3.14
N ILE A 70 9.41 0.64 -2.67
CA ILE A 70 8.00 0.39 -2.88
C ILE A 70 7.29 0.37 -1.52
N GLY A 71 6.11 0.97 -1.44
CA GLY A 71 5.30 1.02 -0.24
C GLY A 71 3.84 0.85 -0.57
N TRP A 72 3.11 0.18 0.31
CA TRP A 72 1.67 0.02 0.18
C TRP A 72 0.98 0.19 1.53
N LYS A 73 -0.30 0.50 1.44
CA LYS A 73 -1.18 0.66 2.59
C LYS A 73 -1.72 -0.72 3.04
N PRO A 74 -2.19 -0.84 4.29
CA PRO A 74 -2.69 -2.10 4.84
C PRO A 74 -3.99 -2.59 4.18
N ASP A 75 -4.66 -1.77 3.39
CA ASP A 75 -5.85 -2.12 2.59
C ASP A 75 -5.51 -2.86 1.29
N CYS A 76 -4.23 -3.10 0.99
CA CYS A 76 -3.78 -3.85 -0.17
C CYS A 76 -2.95 -5.06 0.23
N ASP A 77 -3.36 -6.24 -0.24
CA ASP A 77 -2.56 -7.46 -0.10
C ASP A 77 -1.57 -7.56 -1.26
N VAL A 78 -0.30 -7.32 -0.95
CA VAL A 78 0.81 -7.31 -1.90
C VAL A 78 1.80 -8.40 -1.52
N SER A 79 2.02 -9.33 -2.44
CA SER A 79 2.98 -10.42 -2.33
C SER A 79 4.21 -10.13 -3.19
N LEU A 80 5.39 -10.14 -2.58
CA LEU A 80 6.66 -9.99 -3.31
C LEU A 80 6.99 -11.30 -4.04
N ARG A 81 7.13 -11.27 -5.36
CA ARG A 81 7.56 -12.44 -6.14
C ARG A 81 9.08 -12.49 -6.28
N SER A 82 9.68 -11.40 -6.74
CA SER A 82 11.12 -11.29 -6.95
C SER A 82 11.56 -9.84 -6.83
N TYR A 83 12.82 -9.63 -6.49
CA TYR A 83 13.42 -8.31 -6.61
C TYR A 83 14.90 -8.44 -6.97
N SER A 84 15.39 -7.45 -7.70
CA SER A 84 16.81 -7.27 -7.98
C SER A 84 17.21 -5.82 -7.73
N ARG A 85 18.45 -5.47 -8.08
CA ARG A 85 18.93 -4.09 -8.00
C ARG A 85 18.23 -3.16 -8.99
N SER A 86 17.60 -3.69 -10.04
CA SER A 86 17.00 -2.91 -11.13
C SER A 86 15.50 -3.14 -11.30
N HIS A 87 14.92 -4.17 -10.69
CA HIS A 87 13.48 -4.45 -10.78
C HIS A 87 12.91 -4.89 -9.43
N ILE A 88 11.60 -4.67 -9.25
CA ILE A 88 10.81 -5.21 -8.15
C ILE A 88 9.55 -5.80 -8.77
N ASP A 89 9.37 -7.11 -8.61
CA ASP A 89 8.18 -7.82 -9.07
C ASP A 89 7.27 -8.11 -7.88
N ILE A 90 6.11 -7.46 -7.90
CA ILE A 90 5.06 -7.65 -6.90
C ILE A 90 3.79 -8.15 -7.56
N GLU A 91 3.11 -9.04 -6.87
CA GLU A 91 1.77 -9.50 -7.19
C GLU A 91 0.80 -8.87 -6.20
N ILE A 92 -0.33 -8.39 -6.70
CA ILE A 92 -1.30 -7.71 -5.86
C ILE A 92 -2.61 -8.46 -5.98
N LYS A 93 -3.14 -8.87 -4.84
CA LYS A 93 -4.44 -9.50 -4.75
C LYS A 93 -5.46 -8.39 -4.51
N GLU A 94 -6.28 -8.10 -5.52
CA GLU A 94 -7.53 -7.39 -5.27
C GLU A 94 -8.48 -8.38 -4.62
N ASP A 95 -8.70 -8.23 -3.31
CA ASP A 95 -9.89 -8.78 -2.69
C ASP A 95 -11.07 -8.05 -3.33
N ASN A 96 -11.69 -8.67 -4.34
CA ASN A 96 -13.04 -8.32 -4.79
C ASN A 96 -13.99 -8.55 -3.62
N ALA A 97 -14.04 -7.59 -2.70
CA ALA A 97 -15.00 -7.57 -1.63
C ALA A 97 -16.35 -7.10 -2.20
N GLU A 98 -16.96 -7.94 -3.04
CA GLU A 98 -18.42 -8.14 -2.99
C GLU A 98 -18.75 -8.89 -1.68
N LYS A 99 -18.30 -8.34 -0.54
CA LYS A 99 -18.70 -8.78 0.80
C LYS A 99 -20.02 -8.13 1.25
N GLY A 100 -20.76 -7.53 0.31
CA GLY A 100 -22.10 -6.99 0.56
C GLY A 100 -23.18 -8.08 0.63
N ASP A 101 -23.03 -9.17 -0.12
CA ASP A 101 -24.08 -10.19 -0.23
C ASP A 101 -24.01 -11.28 0.85
N LEU A 102 -22.82 -11.56 1.38
CA LEU A 102 -22.65 -12.55 2.45
C LEU A 102 -23.24 -12.06 3.79
N GLN A 103 -23.19 -10.76 4.08
CA GLN A 103 -23.83 -10.23 5.29
C GLN A 103 -25.36 -10.19 5.16
N ALA A 104 -25.89 -9.86 3.97
CA ALA A 104 -27.33 -9.92 3.69
C ALA A 104 -27.86 -11.36 3.79
N SER A 105 -27.12 -12.32 3.23
CA SER A 105 -27.48 -13.75 3.29
C SER A 105 -27.46 -14.30 4.72
N VAL A 106 -26.44 -13.94 5.53
CA VAL A 106 -26.38 -14.33 6.94
C VAL A 106 -27.48 -13.66 7.78
N ALA A 107 -27.85 -12.41 7.45
CA ALA A 107 -28.97 -11.73 8.11
C ALA A 107 -30.33 -12.32 7.72
N ALA A 108 -30.51 -12.77 6.47
CA ALA A 108 -31.69 -13.50 6.02
C ALA A 108 -31.80 -14.86 6.74
N LEU A 109 -30.71 -15.63 6.79
CA LEU A 109 -30.68 -16.93 7.47
C LEU A 109 -30.98 -16.82 8.98
N LYS A 110 -30.59 -15.71 9.62
CA LYS A 110 -30.91 -15.44 11.03
C LYS A 110 -32.36 -15.01 11.26
N ARG A 111 -33.04 -14.43 10.27
CA ARG A 111 -34.47 -14.11 10.37
C ARG A 111 -35.34 -15.37 10.34
N ASP A 112 -34.95 -16.38 9.55
CA ASP A 112 -35.72 -17.63 9.45
C ASP A 112 -35.62 -18.52 10.70
N ILE A 113 -34.51 -18.41 11.46
CA ILE A 113 -34.31 -19.19 12.70
C ILE A 113 -34.92 -18.48 13.93
N GLY A 114 -35.24 -17.18 13.83
CA GLY A 114 -35.71 -16.36 14.95
C GLY A 114 -37.24 -16.19 15.08
N ALA A 115 -38.02 -16.72 14.14
CA ALA A 115 -39.47 -16.54 14.10
C ALA A 115 -40.30 -17.68 14.73
N SER A 116 -39.68 -18.57 15.51
CA SER A 116 -40.42 -19.51 16.37
C SER A 116 -40.29 -19.07 17.84
N HIS A 117 -40.85 -17.90 18.14
CA HIS A 117 -41.22 -17.53 19.50
C HIS A 117 -42.69 -17.89 19.69
N GLY A 118 -43.00 -18.60 20.78
CA GLY A 118 -44.34 -18.69 21.34
C GLY A 118 -45.31 -19.58 20.55
N ASP A 119 -45.81 -20.64 21.16
CA ASP A 119 -46.96 -20.51 22.05
C ASP A 119 -47.24 -21.87 22.69
N TYR A 120 -47.65 -21.82 23.97
CA TYR A 120 -48.03 -22.89 24.91
C TYR A 120 -46.91 -23.58 25.71
#